data_AF-A0A133Y4I2-F1
#
_entry.id   AF-A0A133Y4I2-F1
#
_cell.length_a   1.000
_cell.length_b   1.000
_cell.length_c   1.000
_cell.angle_alpha   90.00
_cell.angle_beta   90.00
_cell.angle_gamma   90.00
#
_symmetry.space_group_name_H-M   'P 1'
#
loop_
_entity.id
_entity.type
_entity.pdbx_description
1 polymer ?
#
loop_
_entity_poly.entity_id
_entity_poly.type
_entity_poly.pdbx_seq_one_letter_code
_entity_poly.pdbx_strand_id
1 'polypeptide(L)'
;MRKEGEDKEDSMESSTIEDFLQGTFPMTATTLFGLEDTLAQELEKIGATEVTPVRRAVTFKGDKATLYRANYRLRCALRVLVPLLSFEAKSTDDLYNGALHFDWHKIMPIGSSFFIDTAVFSSTFTNSRYALYRVKDAIRDFDRDSAYPFQLQAADSRRAEICLHLHISETQVTISLDSSGESLHHRGYRKGYNVAPLNEVLAAGMLLMAGYDGSTSFFDPMCGSGTLPIEAAMIASDTPAGYYRHDFGFKHWLNYDRELWESIREETQRKAILKPIIAKDRDFKVIGIATSNIINASFRRSITIEQADFIEAPAPVGPLLIMTNPPYGKRVTHENLLALYEGIGKTLKHRYAGSTAWILASPASLFHPIGLAPNKKIKLFNGDLECELRKFTLFEGSKKEFVTRKKNPLEEDSKKRSFPNQKIFLHNQGTDKRLSRSAKPFDKPFGKHFSSPRKEGEEAREERDNKRLSSSVKPFDKPFGKHFSSPRKEGDEAREERDNKRFSRSAKPFDKPFGKHFSSPRKEGDEAREERDNKRFSRSAKPFDKPFGKRSSSPRKEGNEAREERDNKRTRRSDLRKIQVFGEDHNK
;
A
#
# COMPACT_ATOMS: atom_id res chain seq x y z
N MET A 1 -30.68 61.71 3.50
CA MET A 1 -29.72 60.69 4.00
C MET A 1 -30.50 59.61 4.75
N ARG A 2 -29.99 58.38 4.77
CA ARG A 2 -30.69 57.12 5.16
C ARG A 2 -31.83 56.69 4.22
N LYS A 3 -31.48 55.94 3.17
CA LYS A 3 -32.23 54.76 2.66
C LYS A 3 -31.43 53.99 1.59
N GLU A 4 -30.25 53.55 1.99
CA GLU A 4 -29.43 52.52 1.30
C GLU A 4 -28.81 51.68 2.43
N GLY A 5 -28.96 50.36 2.44
CA GLY A 5 -28.44 49.50 3.53
C GLY A 5 -29.17 48.18 3.80
N GLU A 6 -30.34 47.94 3.21
CA GLU A 6 -31.13 46.70 3.35
C GLU A 6 -31.43 46.17 1.94
N ASP A 7 -30.53 45.35 1.37
CA ASP A 7 -30.71 44.64 0.07
C ASP A 7 -29.55 43.65 -0.22
N LYS A 8 -28.94 43.02 0.80
CA LYS A 8 -27.75 42.15 0.64
C LYS A 8 -27.62 40.93 1.57
N GLU A 9 -28.71 40.47 2.19
CA GLU A 9 -28.70 39.21 2.97
C GLU A 9 -29.61 38.11 2.37
N ASP A 10 -30.64 38.47 1.60
CA ASP A 10 -31.51 37.51 0.89
C ASP A 10 -30.87 37.00 -0.42
N SER A 11 -29.90 36.08 -0.29
CA SER A 11 -29.53 35.17 -1.40
C SER A 11 -29.05 33.78 -0.93
N MET A 12 -29.49 33.31 0.23
CA MET A 12 -29.31 31.92 0.66
C MET A 12 -30.51 31.06 0.26
N GLU A 13 -30.72 30.90 -1.05
CA GLU A 13 -31.68 29.90 -1.55
C GLU A 13 -31.24 28.47 -1.16
N SER A 14 -32.21 27.56 -1.08
CA SER A 14 -32.08 26.30 -0.34
C SER A 14 -31.19 25.24 -1.02
N SER A 15 -29.87 25.41 -0.93
CA SER A 15 -28.87 24.42 -1.40
C SER A 15 -28.99 23.07 -0.68
N THR A 16 -29.46 22.04 -1.38
CA THR A 16 -29.49 20.63 -0.94
C THR A 16 -28.12 19.96 -1.14
N ILE A 17 -27.93 18.71 -0.69
CA ILE A 17 -26.75 17.90 -1.10
C ILE A 17 -26.63 17.75 -2.63
N GLU A 18 -27.71 17.90 -3.38
CA GLU A 18 -27.66 17.86 -4.84
C GLU A 18 -26.98 19.12 -5.38
N ASP A 19 -27.28 20.29 -4.83
CA ASP A 19 -26.61 21.56 -5.17
C ASP A 19 -25.12 21.57 -4.77
N PHE A 20 -24.76 20.91 -3.67
CA PHE A 20 -23.34 20.69 -3.30
C PHE A 20 -22.60 19.71 -4.21
N LEU A 21 -23.31 18.84 -4.95
CA LEU A 21 -22.75 17.74 -5.75
C LEU A 21 -23.19 17.74 -7.23
N GLN A 22 -23.73 18.86 -7.73
CA GLN A 22 -24.16 18.99 -9.11
C GLN A 22 -22.97 19.25 -10.04
N GLY A 23 -22.96 18.62 -11.22
CA GLY A 23 -21.89 18.79 -12.19
C GLY A 23 -20.53 18.31 -11.67
N THR A 24 -19.59 19.25 -11.49
CA THR A 24 -18.19 18.96 -11.13
C THR A 24 -17.80 19.72 -9.86
N PHE A 25 -17.53 18.99 -8.78
CA PHE A 25 -17.29 19.51 -7.42
C PHE A 25 -15.89 19.14 -6.90
N PRO A 26 -15.35 19.88 -5.91
CA PRO A 26 -14.04 19.59 -5.31
C PRO A 26 -14.07 18.37 -4.39
N MET A 27 -12.97 17.63 -4.40
CA MET A 27 -12.73 16.43 -3.60
C MET A 27 -11.27 16.37 -3.11
N THR A 28 -11.04 15.64 -2.02
CA THR A 28 -9.71 15.38 -1.46
C THR A 28 -9.54 13.89 -1.19
N ALA A 29 -8.62 13.24 -1.89
CA ALA A 29 -8.24 11.85 -1.64
C ALA A 29 -7.02 11.82 -0.68
N THR A 30 -7.19 11.27 0.52
CA THR A 30 -6.09 11.16 1.52
C THR A 30 -5.20 9.96 1.22
N THR A 31 -3.92 9.99 1.60
CA THR A 31 -2.95 8.92 1.32
C THR A 31 -1.81 8.82 2.35
N LEU A 32 -0.91 7.85 2.17
CA LEU A 32 0.31 7.69 2.95
C LEU A 32 1.44 8.54 2.36
N PHE A 33 2.34 9.02 3.21
CA PHE A 33 3.49 9.83 2.78
C PHE A 33 4.37 9.10 1.75
N GLY A 34 4.66 9.81 0.66
CA GLY A 34 5.40 9.36 -0.51
C GLY A 34 4.51 8.86 -1.65
N LEU A 35 3.23 8.55 -1.39
CA LEU A 35 2.31 8.03 -2.41
C LEU A 35 1.55 9.12 -3.18
N GLU A 36 1.71 10.39 -2.82
CA GLU A 36 0.98 11.54 -3.37
C GLU A 36 0.99 11.57 -4.91
N ASP A 37 2.18 11.52 -5.53
CA ASP A 37 2.35 11.48 -7.00
C ASP A 37 1.72 10.24 -7.64
N THR A 38 1.69 9.12 -6.90
CA THR A 38 1.14 7.84 -7.40
C THR A 38 -0.38 7.86 -7.40
N LEU A 39 -0.98 8.47 -6.36
CA LEU A 39 -2.42 8.69 -6.27
C LEU A 39 -2.91 9.71 -7.31
N ALA A 40 -2.15 10.78 -7.57
CA ALA A 40 -2.48 11.73 -8.65
C ALA A 40 -2.58 11.03 -10.00
N GLN A 41 -1.61 10.17 -10.34
CA GLN A 41 -1.64 9.35 -11.54
C GLN A 41 -2.74 8.28 -11.56
N GLU A 42 -3.36 7.93 -10.44
CA GLU A 42 -4.57 7.09 -10.43
C GLU A 42 -5.84 7.92 -10.63
N LEU A 43 -5.90 9.14 -10.08
CA LEU A 43 -7.00 10.10 -10.24
C LEU A 43 -7.15 10.56 -11.69
N GLU A 44 -6.06 10.96 -12.34
CA GLU A 44 -6.03 11.31 -13.77
C GLU A 44 -6.60 10.18 -14.64
N LYS A 45 -6.26 8.92 -14.34
CA LYS A 45 -6.71 7.73 -15.08
C LYS A 45 -8.20 7.40 -14.92
N ILE A 46 -8.88 7.95 -13.92
CA ILE A 46 -10.33 7.79 -13.75
C ILE A 46 -11.14 9.02 -14.19
N GLY A 47 -10.49 10.01 -14.82
CA GLY A 47 -11.14 11.20 -15.36
C GLY A 47 -11.17 12.42 -14.42
N ALA A 48 -10.44 12.38 -13.29
CA ALA A 48 -10.37 13.53 -12.40
C ALA A 48 -9.63 14.73 -13.05
N THR A 49 -10.06 15.94 -12.70
CA THR A 49 -9.50 17.21 -13.17
C THR A 49 -8.89 18.02 -12.03
N GLU A 50 -8.10 19.06 -12.35
CA GLU A 50 -7.41 19.92 -11.36
C GLU A 50 -6.59 19.15 -10.30
N VAL A 51 -6.08 17.97 -10.68
CA VAL A 51 -5.40 17.02 -9.79
C VAL A 51 -4.11 17.62 -9.25
N THR A 52 -4.11 17.97 -7.96
CA THR A 52 -3.03 18.71 -7.30
C THR A 52 -2.54 17.93 -6.07
N PRO A 53 -1.30 17.38 -6.10
CA PRO A 53 -0.69 16.72 -4.94
C PRO A 53 -0.46 17.71 -3.79
N VAL A 54 -0.85 17.32 -2.57
CA VAL A 54 -0.58 18.05 -1.33
C VAL A 54 -0.06 17.07 -0.27
N ARG A 55 0.51 17.56 0.84
CA ARG A 55 1.13 16.67 1.85
C ARG A 55 0.12 15.63 2.39
N ARG A 56 0.35 14.33 2.09
CA ARG A 56 -0.52 13.18 2.42
C ARG A 56 -1.94 13.22 1.82
N ALA A 57 -2.19 13.99 0.76
CA ALA A 57 -3.44 13.92 0.02
C ALA A 57 -3.30 14.40 -1.44
N VAL A 58 -4.34 14.26 -2.23
CA VAL A 58 -4.45 14.89 -3.55
C VAL A 58 -5.81 15.56 -3.63
N THR A 59 -5.83 16.87 -3.88
CA THR A 59 -7.07 17.61 -4.17
C THR A 59 -7.37 17.51 -5.66
N PHE A 60 -8.64 17.34 -6.03
CA PHE A 60 -9.07 17.20 -7.42
C PHE A 60 -10.52 17.65 -7.57
N LYS A 61 -10.99 17.77 -8.81
CA LYS A 61 -12.40 17.94 -9.15
C LYS A 61 -12.92 16.77 -9.98
N GLY A 62 -14.20 16.49 -9.84
CA GLY A 62 -14.91 15.48 -10.64
C GLY A 62 -16.40 15.49 -10.33
N ASP A 63 -17.13 14.64 -11.03
CA ASP A 63 -18.57 14.44 -10.88
C ASP A 63 -18.93 13.28 -9.93
N LYS A 64 -20.23 12.99 -9.78
CA LYS A 64 -20.73 11.84 -9.00
C LYS A 64 -20.15 10.51 -9.50
N ALA A 65 -19.95 10.35 -10.82
CA ALA A 65 -19.31 9.16 -11.37
C ALA A 65 -17.83 9.07 -10.98
N THR A 66 -17.10 10.19 -11.00
CA THR A 66 -15.70 10.26 -10.55
C THR A 66 -15.59 9.94 -9.06
N LEU A 67 -16.49 10.41 -8.20
CA LEU A 67 -16.55 10.06 -6.78
C LEU A 67 -16.68 8.54 -6.57
N TYR A 68 -17.57 7.88 -7.33
CA TYR A 68 -17.79 6.44 -7.24
C TYR A 68 -16.59 5.64 -7.81
N ARG A 69 -16.05 6.04 -8.96
CA ARG A 69 -14.80 5.46 -9.52
C ARG A 69 -13.61 5.65 -8.58
N ALA A 70 -13.53 6.78 -7.87
CA ALA A 70 -12.47 7.07 -6.91
C ALA A 70 -12.49 6.08 -5.73
N ASN A 71 -13.64 5.89 -5.10
CA ASN A 71 -13.79 4.91 -4.02
C ASN A 71 -13.59 3.46 -4.48
N TYR A 72 -13.97 3.13 -5.72
CA TYR A 72 -13.91 1.76 -6.22
C TYR A 72 -12.52 1.36 -6.76
N ARG A 73 -11.86 2.22 -7.54
CA ARG A 73 -10.63 1.87 -8.27
C ARG A 73 -9.33 2.21 -7.53
N LEU A 74 -9.25 3.36 -6.85
CA LEU A 74 -7.97 3.93 -6.37
C LEU A 74 -7.28 3.00 -5.36
N ARG A 75 -6.03 2.63 -5.65
CA ARG A 75 -5.24 1.75 -4.80
C ARG A 75 -4.44 2.54 -3.76
N CYS A 76 -4.05 3.77 -4.06
CA CYS A 76 -3.26 4.63 -3.19
C CYS A 76 -4.09 5.52 -2.24
N ALA A 77 -5.43 5.57 -2.40
CA ALA A 77 -6.30 6.34 -1.52
C ALA A 77 -6.58 5.61 -0.19
N LEU A 78 -6.62 6.37 0.92
CA LEU A 78 -7.09 5.95 2.24
C LEU A 78 -8.56 6.33 2.47
N ARG A 79 -8.99 7.48 1.94
CA ARG A 79 -10.38 7.99 1.90
C ARG A 79 -10.54 8.96 0.74
N VAL A 80 -11.77 9.13 0.27
CA VAL A 80 -12.18 10.22 -0.63
C VAL A 80 -13.19 11.11 0.12
N LEU A 81 -12.85 12.39 0.28
CA LEU A 81 -13.59 13.37 1.07
C LEU A 81 -14.18 14.45 0.16
N VAL A 82 -15.43 14.86 0.39
CA VAL A 82 -16.06 16.04 -0.21
C VAL A 82 -16.06 17.18 0.83
N PRO A 83 -15.33 18.28 0.65
CA PRO A 83 -15.44 19.45 1.51
C PRO A 83 -16.85 20.07 1.42
N LEU A 84 -17.52 20.24 2.56
CA LEU A 84 -18.85 20.85 2.64
C LEU A 84 -18.79 22.27 3.19
N LEU A 85 -17.96 22.48 4.21
CA LEU A 85 -17.86 23.72 4.96
C LEU A 85 -16.38 24.03 5.24
N SER A 86 -15.96 25.26 5.01
CA SER A 86 -14.61 25.74 5.32
C SER A 86 -14.66 27.16 5.85
N PHE A 87 -14.02 27.41 6.99
CA PHE A 87 -14.08 28.68 7.73
C PHE A 87 -12.86 28.84 8.63
N GLU A 88 -12.60 30.05 9.10
CA GLU A 88 -11.58 30.29 10.11
C GLU A 88 -12.17 30.19 11.53
N ALA A 89 -11.47 29.48 12.42
CA ALA A 89 -11.75 29.45 13.86
C ALA A 89 -10.48 29.79 14.65
N LYS A 90 -10.58 30.79 15.53
CA LYS A 90 -9.53 31.24 16.47
C LYS A 90 -9.87 30.85 17.91
N SER A 91 -11.13 30.53 18.20
CA SER A 91 -11.61 30.01 19.48
C SER A 91 -12.37 28.68 19.33
N THR A 92 -12.61 28.01 20.46
CA THR A 92 -13.45 26.80 20.56
C THR A 92 -14.94 27.07 20.37
N ASP A 93 -15.33 28.34 20.39
CA ASP A 93 -16.72 28.78 20.19
C ASP A 93 -16.92 29.25 18.74
N ASP A 94 -15.89 29.77 18.07
CA ASP A 94 -15.88 29.96 16.61
C ASP A 94 -16.08 28.61 15.91
N LEU A 95 -15.38 27.56 16.38
CA LEU A 95 -15.50 26.19 15.87
C LEU A 95 -16.92 25.62 16.04
N TYR A 96 -17.55 25.89 17.18
CA TYR A 96 -18.93 25.48 17.47
C TYR A 96 -19.93 26.29 16.62
N ASN A 97 -19.82 27.62 16.60
CA ASN A 97 -20.70 28.53 15.87
C ASN A 97 -20.65 28.25 14.36
N GLY A 98 -19.46 28.05 13.78
CA GLY A 98 -19.33 27.71 12.37
C GLY A 98 -20.02 26.39 12.00
N ALA A 99 -20.00 25.40 12.89
CA ALA A 99 -20.71 24.14 12.69
C ALA A 99 -22.23 24.24 12.98
N LEU A 100 -22.66 25.09 13.91
CA LEU A 100 -24.07 25.23 14.33
C LEU A 100 -24.96 25.83 13.23
N HIS A 101 -24.45 26.80 12.46
CA HIS A 101 -25.23 27.50 11.43
C HIS A 101 -25.31 26.76 10.08
N PHE A 102 -24.62 25.63 9.94
CA PHE A 102 -24.76 24.78 8.76
C PHE A 102 -26.00 23.90 8.93
N ASP A 103 -26.90 23.89 7.93
CA ASP A 103 -28.06 23.00 7.95
C ASP A 103 -27.63 21.57 7.58
N TRP A 104 -27.57 20.71 8.61
CA TRP A 104 -27.11 19.33 8.51
C TRP A 104 -28.16 18.38 7.92
N HIS A 105 -29.45 18.74 7.92
CA HIS A 105 -30.52 17.90 7.35
C HIS A 105 -30.47 17.89 5.81
N LYS A 106 -29.82 18.90 5.19
CA LYS A 106 -29.49 18.89 3.75
C LYS A 106 -28.59 17.74 3.32
N ILE A 107 -27.77 17.19 4.21
CA ILE A 107 -26.77 16.14 3.90
C ILE A 107 -26.96 14.83 4.66
N MET A 108 -27.59 14.85 5.85
CA MET A 108 -27.79 13.69 6.71
C MET A 108 -29.28 13.32 6.74
N PRO A 109 -29.67 12.07 6.39
CA PRO A 109 -31.06 11.65 6.46
C PRO A 109 -31.64 11.78 7.87
N ILE A 110 -32.93 12.14 7.96
CA ILE A 110 -33.68 12.17 9.22
C ILE A 110 -33.65 10.77 9.86
N GLY A 111 -33.28 10.70 11.14
CA GLY A 111 -33.13 9.45 11.90
C GLY A 111 -31.72 8.84 11.85
N SER A 112 -30.85 9.30 10.93
CA SER A 112 -29.53 8.69 10.67
C SER A 112 -28.52 8.87 11.80
N SER A 113 -27.56 7.95 11.84
CA SER A 113 -26.41 7.98 12.73
C SER A 113 -25.21 8.65 12.06
N PHE A 114 -24.49 9.49 12.83
CA PHE A 114 -23.31 10.21 12.35
C PHE A 114 -22.07 10.01 13.24
N PHE A 115 -20.89 9.99 12.62
CA PHE A 115 -19.59 9.90 13.28
C PHE A 115 -18.63 10.98 12.75
N ILE A 116 -17.82 11.58 13.63
CA ILE A 116 -16.81 12.58 13.25
C ILE A 116 -15.40 11.99 13.42
N ASP A 117 -14.65 11.90 12.32
CA ASP A 117 -13.20 11.71 12.33
C ASP A 117 -12.49 13.05 12.48
N THR A 118 -11.29 13.07 13.08
CA THR A 118 -10.53 14.31 13.28
C THR A 118 -9.07 14.21 12.88
N ALA A 119 -8.62 15.17 12.07
CA ALA A 119 -7.22 15.41 11.76
C ALA A 119 -6.88 16.87 12.09
N VAL A 120 -6.22 17.09 13.23
CA VAL A 120 -5.95 18.44 13.77
C VAL A 120 -4.45 18.68 13.84
N PHE A 121 -4.01 19.75 13.19
CA PHE A 121 -2.66 20.32 13.27
C PHE A 121 -2.83 21.81 13.56
N SER A 122 -2.81 22.21 14.83
CA SER A 122 -3.07 23.58 15.24
C SER A 122 -2.38 23.91 16.55
N SER A 123 -1.82 25.11 16.62
CA SER A 123 -1.33 25.73 17.86
C SER A 123 -2.47 26.06 18.86
N THR A 124 -3.67 26.38 18.37
CA THR A 124 -4.87 26.65 19.19
C THR A 124 -5.55 25.34 19.62
N PHE A 125 -5.90 24.48 18.66
CA PHE A 125 -6.70 23.28 18.90
C PHE A 125 -5.84 22.07 19.30
N THR A 126 -5.13 22.19 20.42
CA THR A 126 -4.15 21.18 20.89
C THR A 126 -4.74 19.81 21.24
N ASN A 127 -6.06 19.69 21.40
CA ASN A 127 -6.75 18.44 21.73
C ASN A 127 -7.82 18.11 20.66
N SER A 128 -7.52 17.16 19.78
CA SER A 128 -8.42 16.75 18.69
C SER A 128 -9.74 16.16 19.16
N ARG A 129 -9.79 15.50 20.34
CA ARG A 129 -11.05 15.01 20.93
C ARG A 129 -11.92 16.17 21.41
N TYR A 130 -11.33 17.24 21.94
CA TYR A 130 -12.12 18.40 22.35
C TYR A 130 -12.72 19.12 21.14
N ALA A 131 -11.95 19.26 20.05
CA ALA A 131 -12.47 19.77 18.78
C ALA A 131 -13.59 18.87 18.20
N LEU A 132 -13.43 17.54 18.26
CA LEU A 132 -14.47 16.57 17.91
C LEU A 132 -15.75 16.84 18.70
N TYR A 133 -15.66 16.92 20.03
CA TYR A 133 -16.83 17.12 20.88
C TYR A 133 -17.52 18.46 20.62
N ARG A 134 -16.80 19.58 20.49
CA ARG A 134 -17.44 20.88 20.18
C ARG A 134 -18.25 20.86 18.86
N VAL A 135 -17.79 20.15 17.83
CA VAL A 135 -18.57 19.98 16.58
C VAL A 135 -19.70 18.96 16.74
N LYS A 136 -19.48 17.86 17.49
CA LYS A 136 -20.52 16.86 17.82
C LYS A 136 -21.65 17.46 18.66
N ASP A 137 -21.36 18.43 19.51
CA ASP A 137 -22.34 19.22 20.26
C ASP A 137 -23.09 20.18 19.33
N ALA A 138 -22.37 20.99 18.53
CA ALA A 138 -22.98 21.92 17.57
C ALA A 138 -23.98 21.27 16.61
N ILE A 139 -23.67 20.08 16.07
CA ILE A 139 -24.59 19.33 15.20
C ILE A 139 -25.85 18.88 15.96
N ARG A 140 -25.73 18.51 17.24
CA ARG A 140 -26.88 18.08 18.07
C ARG A 140 -27.72 19.25 18.57
N ASP A 141 -27.09 20.40 18.78
CA ASP A 141 -27.76 21.64 19.15
C ASP A 141 -28.53 22.21 17.95
N PHE A 142 -27.94 22.18 16.74
CA PHE A 142 -28.66 22.40 15.47
C PHE A 142 -29.86 21.44 15.35
N ASP A 143 -29.64 20.13 15.50
CA ASP A 143 -30.67 19.12 15.33
C ASP A 143 -31.85 19.34 16.29
N ARG A 144 -31.57 19.65 17.57
CA ARG A 144 -32.58 20.00 18.59
C ARG A 144 -33.42 21.21 18.19
N ASP A 145 -32.79 22.25 17.65
CA ASP A 145 -33.44 23.55 17.38
C ASP A 145 -34.03 23.63 15.95
N SER A 146 -33.94 22.54 15.19
CA SER A 146 -34.46 22.37 13.83
C SER A 146 -35.96 22.08 13.77
N ALA A 147 -36.51 22.01 12.53
CA ALA A 147 -37.88 21.55 12.28
C ALA A 147 -38.11 20.05 12.58
N TYR A 148 -37.05 19.25 12.71
CA TYR A 148 -37.12 17.80 12.99
C TYR A 148 -36.24 17.46 14.21
N PRO A 149 -36.70 17.76 15.44
CA PRO A 149 -35.87 17.69 16.63
C PRO A 149 -35.47 16.27 17.04
N PHE A 150 -34.23 16.12 17.50
CA PHE A 150 -33.63 14.89 18.05
C PHE A 150 -33.58 13.70 17.08
N GLN A 151 -33.36 13.96 15.78
CA GLN A 151 -33.33 12.95 14.73
C GLN A 151 -31.91 12.51 14.36
N LEU A 152 -30.85 13.23 14.74
CA LEU A 152 -29.46 12.88 14.39
C LEU A 152 -28.72 12.16 15.54
N GLN A 153 -28.33 10.91 15.30
CA GLN A 153 -27.77 10.01 16.31
C GLN A 153 -26.23 10.01 16.30
N ALA A 154 -25.64 10.81 17.19
CA ALA A 154 -24.19 11.02 17.24
C ALA A 154 -23.42 9.81 17.82
N ALA A 155 -22.93 8.91 16.96
CA ALA A 155 -22.21 7.71 17.31
C ALA A 155 -20.74 7.95 17.70
N ASP A 156 -20.11 6.93 18.29
CA ASP A 156 -18.66 6.88 18.60
C ASP A 156 -17.91 5.83 17.74
N SER A 157 -18.53 5.37 16.64
CA SER A 157 -17.97 4.36 15.74
C SER A 157 -18.26 4.66 14.28
N ARG A 158 -17.33 4.31 13.38
CA ARG A 158 -17.45 4.42 11.92
C ARG A 158 -18.45 3.43 11.27
N ARG A 159 -19.26 2.76 12.09
CA ARG A 159 -20.46 2.04 11.64
C ARG A 159 -21.69 2.95 11.55
N ALA A 160 -21.54 4.24 11.88
CA ALA A 160 -22.50 5.26 11.56
C ALA A 160 -22.71 5.35 10.04
N GLU A 161 -23.95 5.60 9.63
CA GLU A 161 -24.34 5.76 8.23
C GLU A 161 -23.61 6.95 7.59
N ILE A 162 -23.56 8.09 8.29
CA ILE A 162 -22.82 9.27 7.88
C ILE A 162 -21.47 9.33 8.60
N CYS A 163 -20.38 9.42 7.83
CA CYS A 163 -19.06 9.76 8.35
C CYS A 163 -18.67 11.17 7.90
N LEU A 164 -18.36 12.03 8.86
CA LEU A 164 -17.78 13.36 8.68
C LEU A 164 -16.29 13.32 9.02
N HIS A 165 -15.52 14.21 8.40
CA HIS A 165 -14.10 14.39 8.66
C HIS A 165 -13.80 15.87 8.93
N LEU A 166 -13.53 16.20 10.20
CA LEU A 166 -13.08 17.51 10.65
C LEU A 166 -11.57 17.62 10.50
N HIS A 167 -11.12 18.42 9.54
CA HIS A 167 -9.74 18.85 9.39
C HIS A 167 -9.55 20.25 10.00
N ILE A 168 -8.47 20.45 10.75
CA ILE A 168 -8.07 21.77 11.25
C ILE A 168 -6.59 21.97 11.00
N SER A 169 -6.23 23.07 10.32
CA SER A 169 -4.85 23.46 9.97
C SER A 169 -4.60 24.90 10.43
N GLU A 170 -3.85 25.05 11.53
CA GLU A 170 -3.75 26.27 12.36
C GLU A 170 -5.13 26.83 12.72
N THR A 171 -5.61 27.88 12.06
CA THR A 171 -6.96 28.45 12.26
C THR A 171 -7.96 28.03 11.19
N GLN A 172 -7.55 27.44 10.06
CA GLN A 172 -8.48 27.01 9.01
C GLN A 172 -9.15 25.69 9.39
N VAL A 173 -10.46 25.72 9.54
CA VAL A 173 -11.32 24.54 9.71
C VAL A 173 -11.85 24.11 8.34
N THR A 174 -11.99 22.80 8.13
CA THR A 174 -12.75 22.25 7.01
C THR A 174 -13.46 20.98 7.45
N ILE A 175 -14.78 20.93 7.28
CA ILE A 175 -15.58 19.74 7.53
C ILE A 175 -15.95 19.13 6.17
N SER A 176 -15.67 17.84 6.02
CA SER A 176 -15.92 17.07 4.80
C SER A 176 -16.79 15.85 5.04
N LEU A 177 -17.55 15.44 4.03
CA LEU A 177 -18.28 14.18 3.99
C LEU A 177 -17.34 13.05 3.52
N ASP A 178 -17.24 11.95 4.28
CA ASP A 178 -16.39 10.80 3.95
C ASP A 178 -17.18 9.79 3.09
N SER A 179 -16.89 9.78 1.78
CA SER A 179 -17.53 8.89 0.82
C SER A 179 -17.04 7.44 0.92
N SER A 180 -15.95 7.19 1.63
CA SER A 180 -15.36 5.86 1.82
C SER A 180 -15.90 5.14 3.05
N GLY A 181 -16.12 5.85 4.15
CA GLY A 181 -16.56 5.30 5.43
C GLY A 181 -15.43 4.53 6.15
N GLU A 182 -15.44 3.20 6.09
CA GLU A 182 -14.23 2.44 6.45
C GLU A 182 -13.10 2.78 5.47
N SER A 183 -11.90 3.08 5.99
CA SER A 183 -10.75 3.48 5.15
C SER A 183 -10.48 2.45 4.05
N LEU A 184 -10.26 2.94 2.83
CA LEU A 184 -10.16 2.16 1.60
C LEU A 184 -9.06 1.09 1.62
N HIS A 185 -8.06 1.19 2.50
CA HIS A 185 -7.06 0.12 2.68
C HIS A 185 -7.68 -1.19 3.19
N HIS A 186 -8.82 -1.15 3.88
CA HIS A 186 -9.64 -2.33 4.13
C HIS A 186 -10.34 -2.74 2.82
N ARG A 187 -9.67 -3.60 2.04
CA ARG A 187 -10.17 -4.12 0.75
C ARG A 187 -11.28 -5.16 0.89
N GLY A 188 -11.45 -5.76 2.08
CA GLY A 188 -12.41 -6.82 2.38
C GLY A 188 -11.85 -8.26 2.35
N TYR A 189 -10.68 -8.52 1.76
CA TYR A 189 -10.15 -9.89 1.64
C TYR A 189 -9.50 -10.47 2.91
N ARG A 190 -9.15 -9.66 3.91
CA ARG A 190 -8.50 -10.17 5.13
C ARG A 190 -9.51 -10.72 6.14
N LYS A 191 -9.21 -11.89 6.71
CA LYS A 191 -9.93 -12.43 7.87
C LYS A 191 -9.03 -12.36 9.11
N GLY A 192 -9.39 -11.48 10.04
CA GLY A 192 -8.76 -11.34 11.36
C GLY A 192 -7.53 -10.43 11.41
N TYR A 193 -7.33 -9.82 12.59
CA TYR A 193 -6.19 -8.97 12.90
C TYR A 193 -4.96 -9.81 13.22
N ASN A 194 -4.12 -10.03 12.22
CA ASN A 194 -2.80 -10.60 12.41
C ASN A 194 -1.82 -9.54 12.94
N VAL A 195 -0.70 -9.95 13.52
CA VAL A 195 0.27 -9.00 14.10
C VAL A 195 0.94 -8.18 12.99
N ALA A 196 0.57 -6.91 12.89
CA ALA A 196 1.17 -5.88 12.03
C ALA A 196 1.42 -6.27 10.55
N PRO A 197 0.37 -6.65 9.78
CA PRO A 197 0.49 -6.80 8.34
C PRO A 197 0.85 -5.48 7.67
N LEU A 198 1.62 -5.55 6.58
CA LEU A 198 1.85 -4.41 5.68
C LEU A 198 0.51 -3.89 5.15
N ASN A 199 0.28 -2.57 5.26
CA ASN A 199 -0.93 -1.89 4.81
C ASN A 199 -1.13 -2.01 3.29
N GLU A 200 -2.36 -2.28 2.85
CA GLU A 200 -2.77 -2.52 1.46
C GLU A 200 -2.52 -1.31 0.53
N VAL A 201 -2.72 -0.08 1.02
CA VAL A 201 -2.42 1.16 0.28
C VAL A 201 -0.91 1.32 0.08
N LEU A 202 -0.11 0.99 1.10
CA LEU A 202 1.35 0.99 0.98
C LEU A 202 1.83 -0.10 0.01
N ALA A 203 1.29 -1.32 0.12
CA ALA A 203 1.65 -2.45 -0.74
C ALA A 203 1.38 -2.14 -2.23
N ALA A 204 0.18 -1.66 -2.56
CA ALA A 204 -0.15 -1.28 -3.93
C ALA A 204 0.65 -0.06 -4.42
N GLY A 205 0.83 0.96 -3.57
CA GLY A 205 1.65 2.13 -3.90
C GLY A 205 3.10 1.77 -4.25
N MET A 206 3.72 0.85 -3.49
CA MET A 206 5.06 0.35 -3.82
C MET A 206 5.12 -0.40 -5.15
N LEU A 207 4.11 -1.22 -5.46
CA LEU A 207 4.01 -1.94 -6.74
C LEU A 207 3.88 -0.97 -7.93
N LEU A 208 3.04 0.06 -7.80
CA LEU A 208 2.88 1.10 -8.83
C LEU A 208 4.17 1.94 -8.98
N MET A 209 4.82 2.34 -7.89
CA MET A 209 6.15 2.99 -7.91
C MET A 209 7.25 2.14 -8.56
N ALA A 210 7.09 0.82 -8.52
CA ALA A 210 8.01 -0.12 -9.15
C ALA A 210 7.77 -0.28 -10.66
N GLY A 211 6.66 0.25 -11.19
CA GLY A 211 6.21 0.07 -12.56
C GLY A 211 5.58 -1.30 -12.80
N TYR A 212 4.98 -1.92 -11.78
CA TYR A 212 4.32 -3.22 -11.93
C TYR A 212 2.90 -3.07 -12.48
N ASP A 213 2.64 -3.77 -13.58
CA ASP A 213 1.40 -3.77 -14.36
C ASP A 213 0.89 -5.19 -14.68
N GLY A 214 1.61 -6.23 -14.26
CA GLY A 214 1.37 -7.64 -14.63
C GLY A 214 2.12 -8.13 -15.87
N SER A 215 2.90 -7.29 -16.57
CA SER A 215 3.70 -7.68 -17.75
C SER A 215 4.88 -8.61 -17.42
N THR A 216 5.34 -8.60 -16.17
CA THR A 216 6.49 -9.35 -15.66
C THR A 216 6.07 -10.26 -14.51
N SER A 217 6.73 -11.40 -14.35
CA SER A 217 6.51 -12.33 -13.23
C SER A 217 6.77 -11.65 -11.88
N PHE A 218 5.86 -11.80 -10.92
CA PHE A 218 5.99 -11.24 -9.58
C PHE A 218 6.51 -12.28 -8.59
N PHE A 219 7.36 -11.85 -7.64
CA PHE A 219 7.81 -12.70 -6.55
C PHE A 219 7.95 -11.95 -5.22
N ASP A 220 7.28 -12.42 -4.17
CA ASP A 220 7.56 -12.05 -2.78
C ASP A 220 8.17 -13.23 -2.01
N PRO A 221 9.47 -13.22 -1.70
CA PRO A 221 10.17 -14.28 -0.96
C PRO A 221 9.88 -14.36 0.55
N MET A 222 9.25 -13.36 1.15
CA MET A 222 8.93 -13.30 2.60
C MET A 222 7.54 -12.66 2.77
N CYS A 223 6.53 -13.32 2.20
CA CYS A 223 5.23 -12.70 1.94
C CYS A 223 4.36 -12.46 3.19
N GLY A 224 4.71 -13.03 4.34
CA GLY A 224 3.94 -12.90 5.58
C GLY A 224 2.47 -13.28 5.38
N SER A 225 1.59 -12.31 5.58
CA SER A 225 0.12 -12.46 5.41
C SER A 225 -0.38 -12.37 3.96
N GLY A 226 0.51 -12.28 2.97
CA GLY A 226 0.18 -12.34 1.54
C GLY A 226 -0.22 -11.00 0.90
N THR A 227 0.00 -9.85 1.56
CA THR A 227 -0.47 -8.54 1.05
C THR A 227 0.07 -8.23 -0.35
N LEU A 228 1.39 -8.25 -0.54
CA LEU A 228 2.04 -7.88 -1.81
C LEU A 228 1.60 -8.76 -2.99
N PRO A 229 1.60 -10.11 -2.91
CA PRO A 229 1.12 -10.93 -4.02
C PRO A 229 -0.39 -10.80 -4.29
N ILE A 230 -1.22 -10.44 -3.30
CA ILE A 230 -2.64 -10.15 -3.54
C ILE A 230 -2.82 -8.82 -4.27
N GLU A 231 -2.20 -7.73 -3.82
CA GLU A 231 -2.28 -6.44 -4.53
C GLU A 231 -1.65 -6.54 -5.94
N ALA A 232 -0.58 -7.32 -6.11
CA ALA A 232 -0.01 -7.63 -7.43
C ALA A 232 -1.02 -8.38 -8.32
N ALA A 233 -1.73 -9.38 -7.79
CA ALA A 233 -2.78 -10.06 -8.54
C ALA A 233 -3.96 -9.14 -8.87
N MET A 234 -4.34 -8.22 -7.97
CA MET A 234 -5.37 -7.21 -8.24
C MET A 234 -4.95 -6.19 -9.30
N ILE A 235 -3.67 -5.80 -9.36
CA ILE A 235 -3.12 -4.97 -10.43
C ILE A 235 -3.09 -5.73 -11.77
N ALA A 236 -2.48 -6.92 -11.80
CA ALA A 236 -2.29 -7.73 -13.01
C ALA A 236 -3.60 -8.26 -13.64
N SER A 237 -4.70 -8.29 -12.87
CA SER A 237 -6.05 -8.61 -13.35
C SER A 237 -6.94 -7.38 -13.58
N ASP A 238 -6.44 -6.17 -13.34
CA ASP A 238 -7.23 -4.92 -13.32
C ASP A 238 -8.48 -5.02 -12.43
N THR A 239 -8.36 -5.76 -11.31
CA THR A 239 -9.39 -5.85 -10.27
C THR A 239 -9.33 -4.58 -9.41
N PRO A 240 -10.40 -3.78 -9.31
CA PRO A 240 -10.45 -2.54 -8.53
C PRO A 240 -10.12 -2.77 -7.05
N ALA A 241 -9.51 -1.78 -6.39
CA ALA A 241 -9.17 -1.85 -4.98
C ALA A 241 -10.39 -2.20 -4.09
N GLY A 242 -11.54 -1.58 -4.38
CA GLY A 242 -12.80 -1.77 -3.68
C GLY A 242 -13.59 -3.01 -4.08
N TYR A 243 -13.08 -3.89 -4.96
CA TYR A 243 -13.87 -5.01 -5.52
C TYR A 243 -14.43 -5.97 -4.46
N TYR A 244 -13.70 -6.21 -3.37
CA TYR A 244 -14.13 -7.10 -2.27
C TYR A 244 -14.77 -6.37 -1.09
N ARG A 245 -15.03 -5.05 -1.21
CA ARG A 245 -15.76 -4.28 -0.20
C ARG A 245 -17.26 -4.45 -0.38
N HIS A 246 -17.96 -4.69 0.72
CA HIS A 246 -19.42 -4.73 0.72
C HIS A 246 -20.02 -3.31 0.70
N ASP A 247 -19.35 -2.33 1.31
CA ASP A 247 -19.92 -1.02 1.59
C ASP A 247 -18.97 0.18 1.41
N PHE A 248 -19.56 1.36 1.23
CA PHE A 248 -18.93 2.66 1.06
C PHE A 248 -19.85 3.76 1.61
N GLY A 249 -19.27 4.78 2.26
CA GLY A 249 -20.02 5.89 2.87
C GLY A 249 -21.02 6.57 1.93
N PHE A 250 -20.69 6.72 0.64
CA PHE A 250 -21.58 7.34 -0.35
C PHE A 250 -22.92 6.63 -0.58
N LYS A 251 -23.10 5.38 -0.14
CA LYS A 251 -24.36 4.65 -0.28
C LYS A 251 -25.45 5.09 0.72
N HIS A 252 -25.03 5.76 1.78
CA HIS A 252 -25.92 6.24 2.86
C HIS A 252 -26.28 7.73 2.70
N TRP A 253 -25.83 8.36 1.62
CA TRP A 253 -26.08 9.77 1.31
C TRP A 253 -27.45 9.93 0.65
N LEU A 254 -28.13 11.05 0.92
CA LEU A 254 -29.47 11.36 0.39
C LEU A 254 -29.56 11.28 -1.14
N ASN A 255 -28.48 11.59 -1.87
CA ASN A 255 -28.43 11.56 -3.34
C ASN A 255 -27.66 10.36 -3.92
N TYR A 256 -27.60 9.23 -3.19
CA TYR A 256 -27.00 7.98 -3.67
C TYR A 256 -27.68 7.48 -4.95
N ASP A 257 -26.92 7.46 -6.04
CA ASP A 257 -27.38 6.97 -7.34
C ASP A 257 -26.97 5.51 -7.52
N ARG A 258 -27.96 4.61 -7.37
CA ARG A 258 -27.75 3.17 -7.48
C ARG A 258 -27.47 2.72 -8.92
N GLU A 259 -28.05 3.37 -9.93
CA GLU A 259 -27.91 2.96 -11.33
C GLU A 259 -26.54 3.37 -11.88
N LEU A 260 -26.10 4.59 -11.55
CA LEU A 260 -24.73 5.04 -11.79
C LEU A 260 -23.71 4.18 -11.04
N TRP A 261 -24.00 3.77 -9.80
CA TRP A 261 -23.10 2.90 -9.04
C TRP A 261 -22.94 1.51 -9.66
N GLU A 262 -24.03 0.85 -10.04
CA GLU A 262 -23.95 -0.49 -10.65
C GLU A 262 -23.29 -0.42 -12.04
N SER A 263 -23.57 0.58 -12.88
CA SER A 263 -22.89 0.75 -14.17
C SER A 263 -21.36 0.91 -14.03
N ILE A 264 -20.88 1.66 -13.03
CA ILE A 264 -19.45 1.82 -12.72
C ILE A 264 -18.80 0.52 -12.22
N ARG A 265 -19.57 -0.40 -11.65
CA ARG A 265 -19.09 -1.77 -11.35
C ARG A 265 -19.00 -2.60 -12.63
N GLU A 266 -19.97 -2.48 -13.52
CA GLU A 266 -20.04 -3.22 -14.79
C GLU A 266 -19.01 -2.73 -15.84
N GLU A 267 -18.56 -1.48 -15.77
CA GLU A 267 -17.37 -0.96 -16.51
C GLU A 267 -16.10 -1.82 -16.31
N THR A 268 -16.04 -2.62 -15.24
CA THR A 268 -14.84 -3.35 -14.82
C THR A 268 -14.78 -4.78 -15.37
N GLN A 269 -14.22 -4.94 -16.57
CA GLN A 269 -13.84 -6.27 -17.08
C GLN A 269 -12.48 -6.72 -16.51
N ARG A 270 -12.50 -7.67 -15.56
CA ARG A 270 -11.28 -8.30 -15.01
C ARG A 270 -10.52 -9.09 -16.08
N LYS A 271 -9.20 -8.90 -16.13
CA LYS A 271 -8.27 -9.49 -17.11
C LYS A 271 -7.64 -10.77 -16.57
N ALA A 272 -7.26 -11.68 -17.47
CA ALA A 272 -6.51 -12.89 -17.11
C ALA A 272 -5.06 -12.54 -16.73
N ILE A 273 -4.58 -13.06 -15.61
CA ILE A 273 -3.19 -12.86 -15.15
C ILE A 273 -2.26 -13.72 -16.03
N LEU A 274 -1.48 -13.06 -16.88
CA LEU A 274 -0.65 -13.73 -17.92
C LEU A 274 0.75 -14.14 -17.45
N LYS A 275 1.18 -13.71 -16.25
CA LYS A 275 2.51 -14.00 -15.69
C LYS A 275 2.39 -14.60 -14.29
N PRO A 276 3.29 -15.54 -13.90
CA PRO A 276 3.30 -16.10 -12.56
C PRO A 276 3.40 -15.03 -11.46
N ILE A 277 2.60 -15.21 -10.41
CA ILE A 277 2.68 -14.46 -9.16
C ILE A 277 3.02 -15.47 -8.07
N ILE A 278 4.21 -15.32 -7.47
CA ILE A 278 4.79 -16.30 -6.56
C ILE A 278 4.95 -15.68 -5.17
N ALA A 279 4.54 -16.42 -4.15
CA ALA A 279 4.58 -16.02 -2.75
C ALA A 279 5.28 -17.11 -1.93
N LYS A 280 6.31 -16.76 -1.18
CA LYS A 280 7.03 -17.67 -0.29
C LYS A 280 7.21 -17.04 1.08
N ASP A 281 7.19 -17.89 2.11
CA ASP A 281 7.59 -17.55 3.46
C ASP A 281 8.04 -18.84 4.16
N ARG A 282 8.90 -18.72 5.16
CA ARG A 282 9.41 -19.85 5.93
C ARG A 282 8.48 -20.27 7.07
N ASP A 283 7.64 -19.36 7.60
CA ASP A 283 6.72 -19.68 8.69
C ASP A 283 5.40 -20.26 8.16
N PHE A 284 5.16 -21.54 8.45
CA PHE A 284 3.92 -22.25 8.13
C PHE A 284 2.66 -21.51 8.61
N LYS A 285 2.72 -20.78 9.75
CA LYS A 285 1.58 -20.04 10.29
C LYS A 285 1.16 -18.90 9.36
N VAL A 286 2.13 -18.13 8.85
CA VAL A 286 1.83 -16.99 7.96
C VAL A 286 1.43 -17.47 6.56
N ILE A 287 1.99 -18.60 6.09
CA ILE A 287 1.52 -19.29 4.88
C ILE A 287 0.04 -19.68 4.98
N GLY A 288 -0.43 -20.19 6.13
CA GLY A 288 -1.85 -20.48 6.36
C GLY A 288 -2.73 -19.23 6.29
N ILE A 289 -2.29 -18.13 6.91
CA ILE A 289 -2.97 -16.83 6.87
C ILE A 289 -3.03 -16.27 5.44
N ALA A 290 -1.91 -16.27 4.73
CA ALA A 290 -1.81 -15.80 3.35
C ALA A 290 -2.67 -16.65 2.42
N THR A 291 -2.67 -17.98 2.58
CA THR A 291 -3.56 -18.88 1.81
C THR A 291 -5.03 -18.53 2.02
N SER A 292 -5.46 -18.24 3.25
CA SER A 292 -6.82 -17.78 3.55
C SER A 292 -7.15 -16.45 2.86
N ASN A 293 -6.27 -15.46 2.97
CA ASN A 293 -6.44 -14.15 2.32
C ASN A 293 -6.49 -14.25 0.78
N ILE A 294 -5.63 -15.08 0.18
CA ILE A 294 -5.59 -15.37 -1.26
C ILE A 294 -6.89 -16.05 -1.74
N ILE A 295 -7.48 -16.93 -0.92
CA ILE A 295 -8.78 -17.57 -1.21
C ILE A 295 -9.92 -16.55 -1.13
N ASN A 296 -9.95 -15.71 -0.09
CA ASN A 296 -10.96 -14.65 0.03
C ASN A 296 -10.87 -13.65 -1.14
N ALA A 297 -9.65 -13.26 -1.53
CA ALA A 297 -9.37 -12.46 -2.72
C ALA A 297 -9.56 -13.23 -4.04
N SER A 298 -10.09 -14.45 -4.04
CA SER A 298 -10.34 -15.29 -5.23
C SER A 298 -9.13 -15.67 -6.10
N PHE A 299 -7.89 -15.31 -5.70
CA PHE A 299 -6.67 -15.54 -6.50
C PHE A 299 -5.98 -16.88 -6.26
N ARG A 300 -6.65 -17.86 -5.62
CA ARG A 300 -6.07 -19.19 -5.31
C ARG A 300 -5.57 -19.98 -6.53
N ARG A 301 -6.04 -19.66 -7.75
CA ARG A 301 -5.56 -20.25 -9.02
C ARG A 301 -4.48 -19.41 -9.73
N SER A 302 -4.20 -18.20 -9.24
CA SER A 302 -3.31 -17.22 -9.88
C SER A 302 -2.03 -16.94 -9.09
N ILE A 303 -2.07 -17.13 -7.77
CA ILE A 303 -0.92 -16.99 -6.88
C ILE A 303 -0.44 -18.38 -6.46
N THR A 304 0.81 -18.71 -6.80
CA THR A 304 1.51 -19.88 -6.27
C THR A 304 2.07 -19.52 -4.90
N ILE A 305 1.55 -20.14 -3.84
CA ILE A 305 2.04 -19.97 -2.46
C ILE A 305 2.69 -21.25 -1.95
N GLU A 306 3.91 -21.15 -1.43
CA GLU A 306 4.73 -22.26 -0.95
C GLU A 306 5.43 -21.90 0.38
N GLN A 307 5.54 -22.85 1.31
CA GLN A 307 6.42 -22.68 2.47
C GLN A 307 7.86 -22.99 2.05
N ALA A 308 8.77 -22.01 2.16
CA ALA A 308 10.18 -22.16 1.87
C ALA A 308 11.01 -21.00 2.44
N ASP A 309 12.25 -21.25 2.87
CA ASP A 309 13.20 -20.16 3.18
C ASP A 309 13.83 -19.61 1.90
N PHE A 310 13.86 -18.28 1.77
CA PHE A 310 14.40 -17.58 0.60
C PHE A 310 15.87 -17.89 0.32
N ILE A 311 16.68 -18.08 1.36
CA ILE A 311 18.13 -18.29 1.25
C ILE A 311 18.45 -19.71 0.77
N GLU A 312 17.56 -20.67 1.06
CA GLU A 312 17.73 -22.07 0.69
C GLU A 312 17.04 -22.40 -0.64
N ALA A 313 15.85 -21.85 -0.90
CA ALA A 313 15.02 -22.20 -2.04
C ALA A 313 15.65 -21.96 -3.43
N PRO A 314 15.34 -22.79 -4.44
CA PRO A 314 15.66 -22.47 -5.82
C PRO A 314 14.89 -21.22 -6.27
N ALA A 315 15.56 -20.39 -7.08
CA ALA A 315 14.93 -19.21 -7.68
C ALA A 315 13.89 -19.63 -8.73
N PRO A 316 12.73 -18.93 -8.83
CA PRO A 316 11.84 -19.06 -9.97
C PRO A 316 12.53 -18.70 -11.29
N VAL A 317 12.05 -19.29 -12.40
CA VAL A 317 12.69 -19.17 -13.71
C VAL A 317 12.35 -17.83 -14.39
N GLY A 318 13.39 -17.17 -14.92
CA GLY A 318 13.28 -15.96 -15.75
C GLY A 318 13.37 -14.64 -14.96
N PRO A 319 13.31 -13.49 -15.65
CA PRO A 319 13.36 -12.18 -15.00
C PRO A 319 12.13 -11.93 -14.12
N LEU A 320 12.35 -11.56 -12.86
CA LEU A 320 11.31 -11.29 -11.88
C LEU A 320 11.28 -9.80 -11.50
N LEU A 321 10.09 -9.29 -11.21
CA LEU A 321 9.93 -8.16 -10.29
C LEU A 321 9.77 -8.75 -8.88
N ILE A 322 10.84 -8.69 -8.11
CA ILE A 322 10.88 -9.16 -6.73
C ILE A 322 10.50 -7.98 -5.83
N MET A 323 9.50 -8.13 -4.97
CA MET A 323 9.18 -7.12 -3.96
C MET A 323 8.86 -7.77 -2.63
N THR A 324 9.43 -7.25 -1.55
CA THR A 324 9.26 -7.84 -0.23
C THR A 324 9.44 -6.84 0.91
N ASN A 325 8.86 -7.15 2.06
CA ASN A 325 8.97 -6.43 3.32
C ASN A 325 9.52 -7.40 4.38
N PRO A 326 10.85 -7.58 4.46
CA PRO A 326 11.46 -8.54 5.38
C PRO A 326 11.24 -8.15 6.85
N PRO A 327 11.43 -9.06 7.81
CA PRO A 327 11.45 -8.72 9.23
C PRO A 327 12.39 -7.55 9.56
N TYR A 328 11.93 -6.62 10.41
CA TYR A 328 12.73 -5.51 10.94
C TYR A 328 12.17 -4.92 12.24
N GLY A 329 12.98 -4.08 12.90
CA GLY A 329 12.60 -3.31 14.09
C GLY A 329 12.48 -4.12 15.38
N LYS A 330 12.08 -3.44 16.47
CA LYS A 330 12.02 -3.99 17.85
C LYS A 330 10.99 -5.11 18.10
N ARG A 331 10.30 -5.61 17.07
CA ARG A 331 9.13 -6.50 17.20
C ARG A 331 9.35 -7.93 16.71
N VAL A 332 10.52 -8.23 16.15
CA VAL A 332 10.91 -9.61 15.82
C VAL A 332 12.27 -9.89 16.46
N THR A 333 12.31 -10.80 17.43
CA THR A 333 13.55 -11.30 18.06
C THR A 333 14.26 -12.30 17.15
N HIS A 334 14.58 -11.87 15.92
CA HIS A 334 15.59 -12.55 15.11
C HIS A 334 16.97 -12.21 15.68
N GLU A 335 17.59 -13.20 16.31
CA GLU A 335 18.91 -13.06 16.95
C GLU A 335 20.04 -12.71 15.96
N ASN A 336 19.76 -12.69 14.65
CA ASN A 336 20.68 -12.13 13.66
C ASN A 336 19.98 -11.46 12.45
N LEU A 337 19.31 -10.32 12.67
CA LEU A 337 18.78 -9.48 11.57
C LEU A 337 19.86 -9.06 10.56
N LEU A 338 21.12 -8.87 10.98
CA LEU A 338 22.19 -8.47 10.07
C LEU A 338 22.54 -9.60 9.09
N ALA A 339 22.69 -10.83 9.57
CA ALA A 339 22.93 -12.00 8.72
C ALA A 339 21.74 -12.34 7.81
N LEU A 340 20.49 -12.05 8.22
CA LEU A 340 19.33 -12.16 7.33
C LEU A 340 19.47 -11.23 6.11
N TYR A 341 19.83 -9.96 6.33
CA TYR A 341 19.99 -8.98 5.25
C TYR A 341 21.25 -9.26 4.40
N GLU A 342 22.32 -9.80 4.99
CA GLU A 342 23.48 -10.33 4.25
C GLU A 342 23.09 -11.54 3.38
N GLY A 343 22.30 -12.47 3.94
CA GLY A 343 21.76 -13.63 3.25
C GLY A 343 20.86 -13.24 2.07
N ILE A 344 20.00 -12.22 2.24
CA ILE A 344 19.20 -11.62 1.16
C ILE A 344 20.12 -11.07 0.05
N GLY A 345 21.15 -10.29 0.41
CA GLY A 345 22.10 -9.73 -0.54
C GLY A 345 22.87 -10.77 -1.36
N LYS A 346 23.42 -11.78 -0.68
CA LYS A 346 24.07 -12.94 -1.30
C LYS A 346 23.11 -13.69 -2.23
N THR A 347 21.91 -14.00 -1.75
CA THR A 347 20.90 -14.76 -2.50
C THR A 347 20.49 -14.05 -3.79
N LEU A 348 20.13 -12.76 -3.70
CA LEU A 348 19.80 -11.94 -4.88
C LEU A 348 20.94 -11.88 -5.89
N LYS A 349 22.17 -11.64 -5.42
CA LYS A 349 23.37 -11.57 -6.27
C LYS A 349 23.66 -12.87 -7.03
N HIS A 350 23.47 -14.02 -6.37
CA HIS A 350 23.90 -15.31 -6.91
C HIS A 350 22.81 -16.12 -7.63
N ARG A 351 21.51 -15.87 -7.38
CA ARG A 351 20.41 -16.66 -7.96
C ARG A 351 19.37 -15.89 -8.77
N TYR A 352 19.41 -14.55 -8.75
CA TYR A 352 18.35 -13.71 -9.34
C TYR A 352 18.89 -12.69 -10.36
N ALA A 353 19.95 -13.03 -11.10
CA ALA A 353 20.47 -12.20 -12.18
C ALA A 353 19.37 -11.89 -13.24
N GLY A 354 19.44 -10.71 -13.85
CA GLY A 354 18.41 -10.21 -14.78
C GLY A 354 17.13 -9.69 -14.11
N SER A 355 16.90 -9.99 -12.83
CA SER A 355 15.72 -9.54 -12.09
C SER A 355 15.90 -8.13 -11.49
N THR A 356 14.80 -7.53 -11.04
CA THR A 356 14.80 -6.29 -10.26
C THR A 356 14.17 -6.55 -8.90
N ALA A 357 14.89 -6.24 -7.83
CA ALA A 357 14.42 -6.37 -6.46
C ALA A 357 14.06 -5.02 -5.82
N TRP A 358 12.98 -5.01 -5.04
CA TRP A 358 12.49 -3.89 -4.27
C TRP A 358 12.31 -4.34 -2.81
N ILE A 359 13.00 -3.68 -1.88
CA ILE A 359 13.01 -4.08 -0.46
C ILE A 359 12.62 -2.88 0.39
N LEU A 360 11.56 -3.04 1.19
CA LEU A 360 11.15 -2.08 2.23
C LEU A 360 11.80 -2.48 3.57
N ALA A 361 12.55 -1.59 4.22
CA ALA A 361 13.13 -1.87 5.55
C ALA A 361 13.38 -0.61 6.40
N SER A 362 13.51 -0.81 7.72
CA SER A 362 13.87 0.22 8.70
C SER A 362 14.62 -0.35 9.92
N PRO A 363 15.68 0.28 10.43
CA PRO A 363 16.28 1.53 9.97
C PRO A 363 17.16 1.35 8.71
N ALA A 364 17.57 2.48 8.13
CA ALA A 364 18.41 2.57 6.92
C ALA A 364 19.72 1.77 6.95
N SER A 365 20.22 1.39 8.13
CA SER A 365 21.43 0.58 8.33
C SER A 365 21.25 -0.91 8.02
N LEU A 366 20.03 -1.46 8.07
CA LEU A 366 19.78 -2.86 7.69
C LEU A 366 20.11 -3.15 6.21
N PHE A 367 20.13 -2.11 5.38
CA PHE A 367 20.55 -2.21 3.99
C PHE A 367 22.08 -2.33 3.79
N HIS A 368 22.90 -2.10 4.81
CA HIS A 368 24.36 -2.20 4.67
C HIS A 368 24.85 -3.65 4.48
N PRO A 369 24.42 -4.64 5.30
CA PRO A 369 24.73 -6.06 5.08
C PRO A 369 24.37 -6.61 3.70
N ILE A 370 23.36 -6.06 3.01
CA ILE A 370 22.96 -6.52 1.66
C ILE A 370 24.14 -6.43 0.66
N GLY A 371 25.09 -5.51 0.85
CA GLY A 371 26.28 -5.40 0.00
C GLY A 371 26.03 -5.01 -1.47
N LEU A 372 24.78 -4.68 -1.83
CA LEU A 372 24.38 -4.24 -3.17
C LEU A 372 24.14 -2.73 -3.19
N ALA A 373 24.60 -2.06 -4.25
CA ALA A 373 24.39 -0.63 -4.44
C ALA A 373 22.98 -0.36 -5.02
N PRO A 374 22.08 0.38 -4.32
CA PRO A 374 20.73 0.62 -4.80
C PRO A 374 20.69 1.58 -6.00
N ASN A 375 19.75 1.35 -6.91
CA ASN A 375 19.48 2.18 -8.09
C ASN A 375 18.52 3.35 -7.79
N LYS A 376 17.59 3.17 -6.84
CA LYS A 376 16.65 4.20 -6.34
C LYS A 376 16.44 3.96 -4.85
N LYS A 377 16.24 5.04 -4.09
CA LYS A 377 15.78 5.04 -2.70
C LYS A 377 14.51 5.89 -2.64
N ILE A 378 13.52 5.46 -1.86
CA ILE A 378 12.27 6.21 -1.61
C ILE A 378 12.00 6.16 -0.11
N LYS A 379 11.75 7.29 0.52
CA LYS A 379 11.33 7.38 1.93
C LYS A 379 9.82 7.17 2.00
N LEU A 380 9.39 6.20 2.80
CA LEU A 380 7.99 5.83 3.02
C LEU A 380 7.74 5.66 4.54
N PHE A 381 6.48 5.48 4.93
CA PHE A 381 6.09 5.22 6.31
C PHE A 381 5.19 3.99 6.40
N ASN A 382 5.53 3.02 7.27
CA ASN A 382 4.71 1.85 7.56
C ASN A 382 4.10 2.01 8.96
N GLY A 383 2.89 2.56 9.01
CA GLY A 383 2.39 3.22 10.23
C GLY A 383 3.27 4.42 10.56
N ASP A 384 3.58 4.62 11.84
CA ASP A 384 4.47 5.71 12.28
C ASP A 384 5.96 5.46 12.02
N LEU A 385 6.33 4.25 11.56
CA LEU A 385 7.73 3.88 11.34
C LEU A 385 8.22 4.39 9.98
N GLU A 386 9.20 5.31 10.02
CA GLU A 386 9.96 5.70 8.83
C GLU A 386 10.73 4.52 8.25
N CYS A 387 10.54 4.26 6.96
CA CYS A 387 11.17 3.18 6.22
C CYS A 387 11.81 3.71 4.92
N GLU A 388 12.80 3.00 4.40
CA GLU A 388 13.24 3.16 3.02
C GLU A 388 12.77 1.99 2.17
N LEU A 389 12.22 2.28 1.00
CA LEU A 389 12.08 1.35 -0.11
C LEU A 389 13.27 1.54 -1.07
N ARG A 390 14.05 0.48 -1.31
CA ARG A 390 15.22 0.53 -2.20
C ARG A 390 15.10 -0.43 -3.39
N LYS A 391 15.40 0.08 -4.58
CA LYS A 391 15.50 -0.68 -5.84
C LYS A 391 16.91 -1.21 -6.04
N PHE A 392 17.04 -2.47 -6.43
CA PHE A 392 18.29 -3.12 -6.85
C PHE A 392 18.06 -3.82 -8.19
N THR A 393 18.75 -3.39 -9.24
CA THR A 393 18.76 -4.11 -10.53
C THR A 393 19.92 -5.09 -10.52
N LEU A 394 19.62 -6.36 -10.79
CA LEU A 394 20.55 -7.48 -10.68
C LEU A 394 21.06 -7.85 -12.08
N PHE A 395 22.37 -7.86 -12.27
CA PHE A 395 23.02 -8.06 -13.56
C PHE A 395 23.80 -9.37 -13.60
N GLU A 396 23.94 -9.96 -14.79
CA GLU A 396 24.96 -10.97 -15.04
C GLU A 396 26.33 -10.31 -15.23
N GLY A 397 27.32 -10.74 -14.44
CA GLY A 397 28.65 -10.11 -14.41
C GLY A 397 28.68 -8.80 -13.62
N SER A 398 29.72 -7.98 -13.79
CA SER A 398 29.84 -6.74 -13.04
C SER A 398 29.02 -5.59 -13.64
N LYS A 399 28.62 -4.63 -12.79
CA LYS A 399 27.98 -3.37 -13.22
C LYS A 399 28.84 -2.58 -14.22
N LYS A 400 30.18 -2.74 -14.21
CA LYS A 400 31.06 -2.18 -15.24
C LYS A 400 30.84 -2.86 -16.59
N GLU A 401 30.97 -4.18 -16.65
CA GLU A 401 30.74 -4.96 -17.88
C GLU A 401 29.36 -4.71 -18.50
N PHE A 402 28.30 -4.62 -17.69
CA PHE A 402 26.95 -4.37 -18.20
C PHE A 402 26.83 -2.97 -18.82
N VAL A 403 27.42 -1.93 -18.19
CA VAL A 403 27.44 -0.57 -18.75
C VAL A 403 28.28 -0.50 -20.02
N THR A 404 29.40 -1.25 -20.11
CA THR A 404 30.19 -1.37 -21.34
C THR A 404 29.40 -2.08 -22.44
N ARG A 405 28.76 -3.23 -22.14
CA ARG A 405 27.93 -3.98 -23.10
C ARG A 405 26.73 -3.16 -23.60
N LYS A 406 26.13 -2.31 -22.77
CA LYS A 406 25.08 -1.36 -23.21
C LYS A 406 25.58 -0.17 -24.05
N LYS A 407 26.89 0.11 -24.07
CA LYS A 407 27.49 1.14 -24.94
C LYS A 407 28.01 0.56 -26.26
N ASN A 408 28.60 -0.63 -26.23
CA ASN A 408 29.15 -1.32 -27.41
C ASN A 408 28.40 -2.65 -27.69
N PRO A 409 27.16 -2.61 -28.20
CA PRO A 409 26.39 -3.83 -28.49
C PRO A 409 26.96 -4.67 -29.65
N LEU A 410 27.87 -4.13 -30.47
CA LEU A 410 28.39 -4.75 -31.70
C LEU A 410 29.67 -5.59 -31.53
N GLU A 411 30.27 -5.62 -30.34
CA GLU A 411 31.59 -6.24 -30.11
C GLU A 411 31.59 -7.73 -29.71
N GLU A 412 30.43 -8.35 -29.47
CA GLU A 412 30.34 -9.77 -29.09
C GLU A 412 30.15 -10.72 -30.28
N ASP A 413 29.42 -10.33 -31.32
CA ASP A 413 29.15 -11.21 -32.48
C ASP A 413 30.41 -11.50 -33.32
N SER A 414 31.38 -10.59 -33.32
CA SER A 414 32.71 -10.82 -33.91
C SER A 414 33.55 -11.81 -33.10
N LYS A 415 33.31 -11.94 -31.78
CA LYS A 415 34.07 -12.83 -30.88
C LYS A 415 33.48 -14.24 -30.78
N LYS A 416 32.20 -14.44 -31.11
CA LYS A 416 31.54 -15.77 -31.13
C LYS A 416 31.78 -16.59 -32.41
N ARG A 417 32.60 -16.09 -33.35
CA ARG A 417 32.89 -16.75 -34.66
C ARG A 417 34.31 -17.29 -34.84
N SER A 418 35.19 -17.22 -33.82
CA SER A 418 36.51 -17.85 -33.89
C SER A 418 36.46 -19.32 -33.45
N PHE A 419 36.46 -20.24 -34.41
CA PHE A 419 36.65 -21.67 -34.14
C PHE A 419 38.06 -21.95 -33.56
N PRO A 420 38.23 -22.93 -32.66
CA PRO A 420 39.54 -23.26 -32.10
C PRO A 420 40.40 -24.01 -33.12
N ASN A 421 41.59 -23.48 -33.44
CA ASN A 421 42.57 -24.17 -34.28
C ASN A 421 43.11 -25.43 -33.57
N GLN A 422 42.65 -26.61 -34.00
CA GLN A 422 43.31 -27.87 -33.65
C GLN A 422 44.68 -27.95 -34.34
N LYS A 423 45.76 -28.02 -33.56
CA LYS A 423 47.10 -28.32 -34.08
C LYS A 423 47.20 -29.81 -34.42
N ILE A 424 46.96 -30.15 -35.67
CA ILE A 424 47.33 -31.45 -36.23
C ILE A 424 48.85 -31.47 -36.39
N PHE A 425 49.54 -32.22 -35.52
CA PHE A 425 50.97 -32.51 -35.67
C PHE A 425 51.15 -33.72 -36.59
N LEU A 426 51.35 -33.48 -37.89
CA LEU A 426 51.89 -34.50 -38.79
C LEU A 426 53.42 -34.53 -38.68
N HIS A 427 53.93 -35.68 -38.24
CA HIS A 427 55.36 -35.96 -38.16
C HIS A 427 55.87 -36.35 -39.55
N ASN A 428 56.92 -35.70 -40.06
CA ASN A 428 57.59 -36.14 -41.28
C ASN A 428 59.10 -35.82 -41.23
N GLN A 429 59.90 -36.64 -41.89
CA GLN A 429 61.33 -36.75 -41.64
C GLN A 429 62.20 -36.07 -42.73
N GLY A 430 63.41 -35.68 -42.31
CA GLY A 430 64.57 -35.13 -43.03
C GLY A 430 64.59 -34.93 -44.55
N THR A 431 65.27 -33.86 -44.98
CA THR A 431 66.56 -33.95 -45.72
C THR A 431 67.21 -32.57 -45.93
N ASP A 432 68.50 -32.55 -46.28
CA ASP A 432 69.36 -31.37 -46.40
C ASP A 432 69.15 -30.53 -47.67
N LYS A 433 69.47 -29.22 -47.61
CA LYS A 433 70.71 -28.69 -48.25
C LYS A 433 70.99 -27.20 -48.00
N ARG A 434 72.26 -26.83 -48.22
CA ARG A 434 72.81 -25.46 -48.20
C ARG A 434 72.62 -24.75 -49.56
N LEU A 435 72.82 -23.42 -49.55
CA LEU A 435 73.28 -22.47 -50.61
C LEU A 435 72.43 -21.18 -50.48
N SER A 436 72.85 -19.93 -50.26
CA SER A 436 74.11 -19.16 -50.27
C SER A 436 74.23 -18.12 -51.41
N ARG A 437 74.15 -16.83 -51.01
CA ARG A 437 74.73 -15.61 -51.63
C ARG A 437 74.14 -15.00 -52.94
N SER A 438 74.13 -13.66 -52.90
CA SER A 438 74.31 -12.66 -53.99
C SER A 438 73.24 -12.43 -55.07
N ALA A 439 73.03 -11.20 -55.59
CA ALA A 439 73.32 -9.83 -55.08
C ALA A 439 72.75 -8.70 -55.97
N LYS A 440 72.29 -7.58 -55.36
CA LYS A 440 72.43 -6.16 -55.82
C LYS A 440 71.73 -5.72 -57.16
N PRO A 441 71.75 -4.41 -57.55
CA PRO A 441 71.71 -3.14 -56.80
C PRO A 441 70.73 -2.06 -57.39
N PHE A 442 70.83 -0.81 -56.89
CA PHE A 442 70.23 0.47 -57.36
C PHE A 442 68.71 0.67 -57.10
N ASP A 443 68.19 1.89 -56.86
CA ASP A 443 68.83 3.22 -56.83
C ASP A 443 68.27 4.20 -55.75
N LYS A 444 68.87 5.40 -55.66
CA LYS A 444 68.44 6.62 -54.95
C LYS A 444 67.98 7.68 -56.01
N PRO A 445 67.57 8.96 -55.72
CA PRO A 445 67.79 9.79 -54.53
C PRO A 445 66.62 10.72 -54.06
N PHE A 446 66.90 11.58 -53.06
CA PHE A 446 66.14 12.77 -52.59
C PHE A 446 64.70 12.59 -52.04
N GLY A 447 64.17 13.50 -51.20
CA GLY A 447 64.87 14.55 -50.44
C GLY A 447 63.99 15.64 -49.76
N LYS A 448 64.09 15.73 -48.42
CA LYS A 448 63.75 16.87 -47.52
C LYS A 448 62.28 17.26 -47.28
N HIS A 449 62.03 17.75 -46.05
CA HIS A 449 60.85 18.50 -45.64
C HIS A 449 60.85 19.93 -46.22
N PHE A 450 59.69 20.60 -46.19
CA PHE A 450 59.59 22.05 -46.26
C PHE A 450 58.60 22.63 -45.23
N SER A 451 58.78 23.91 -44.91
CA SER A 451 58.05 24.65 -43.87
C SER A 451 56.79 25.36 -44.41
N SER A 452 55.96 25.88 -43.50
CA SER A 452 54.79 26.73 -43.78
C SER A 452 55.15 28.13 -44.30
N PRO A 453 54.15 28.86 -44.84
CA PRO A 453 53.86 30.19 -44.26
C PRO A 453 52.36 30.55 -44.15
N ARG A 454 52.10 31.71 -43.53
CA ARG A 454 50.79 32.36 -43.25
C ARG A 454 50.07 32.90 -44.50
N LYS A 455 48.74 33.08 -44.37
CA LYS A 455 48.01 34.37 -44.47
C LYS A 455 46.93 34.38 -43.37
N GLU A 456 46.79 35.43 -42.54
CA GLU A 456 46.10 36.72 -42.78
C GLU A 456 44.57 36.53 -42.97
N GLY A 457 43.70 37.16 -42.17
CA GLY A 457 43.96 38.06 -41.03
C GLY A 457 42.69 38.41 -40.23
N GLU A 458 42.79 39.44 -39.37
CA GLU A 458 41.71 40.21 -38.71
C GLU A 458 40.78 39.44 -37.72
N GLU A 459 40.44 39.94 -36.53
CA GLU A 459 40.82 41.21 -35.87
C GLU A 459 40.88 41.13 -34.31
N ALA A 460 41.27 42.25 -33.70
CA ALA A 460 41.46 42.59 -32.29
C ALA A 460 40.32 42.21 -31.30
N ARG A 461 40.50 42.11 -29.96
CA ARG A 461 41.66 42.24 -29.02
C ARG A 461 41.30 41.59 -27.66
N GLU A 462 42.23 40.96 -26.92
CA GLU A 462 43.04 41.49 -25.77
C GLU A 462 42.22 42.15 -24.64
N GLU A 463 42.43 41.90 -23.33
CA GLU A 463 43.29 40.95 -22.60
C GLU A 463 42.68 40.59 -21.22
N ARG A 464 42.72 39.32 -20.79
CA ARG A 464 43.59 38.72 -19.74
C ARG A 464 43.60 39.32 -18.32
N ASP A 465 43.28 38.42 -17.37
CA ASP A 465 43.96 38.15 -16.09
C ASP A 465 44.52 39.31 -15.24
N ASN A 466 44.01 39.42 -13.99
CA ASN A 466 44.91 39.26 -12.86
C ASN A 466 44.28 38.69 -11.57
N LYS A 467 45.14 38.36 -10.60
CA LYS A 467 44.86 37.54 -9.42
C LYS A 467 44.40 38.34 -8.18
N ARG A 468 43.54 37.68 -7.38
CA ARG A 468 43.37 37.82 -5.90
C ARG A 468 42.95 39.21 -5.35
N LEU A 469 41.78 39.28 -4.73
CA LEU A 469 41.64 39.32 -3.25
C LEU A 469 40.18 39.16 -2.79
N SER A 470 39.99 39.12 -1.47
CA SER A 470 38.74 39.09 -0.66
C SER A 470 37.47 39.73 -1.28
N SER A 471 36.25 39.25 -1.02
CA SER A 471 35.70 38.96 0.33
C SER A 471 34.41 38.09 0.34
N SER A 472 33.85 37.88 1.54
CA SER A 472 32.52 37.31 1.90
C SER A 472 31.38 37.51 0.88
N VAL A 473 30.42 36.60 0.70
CA VAL A 473 29.47 36.04 1.70
C VAL A 473 29.17 34.54 1.48
N LYS A 474 28.69 33.82 2.50
CA LYS A 474 28.09 32.46 2.40
C LYS A 474 26.64 32.42 2.91
N PRO A 475 25.80 31.45 2.47
CA PRO A 475 24.41 31.32 2.90
C PRO A 475 24.27 30.88 4.36
N PHE A 476 23.12 31.18 4.96
CA PHE A 476 22.75 30.73 6.31
C PHE A 476 21.92 29.45 6.26
N ASP A 477 22.37 28.43 6.97
CA ASP A 477 21.65 27.17 7.19
C ASP A 477 21.88 26.75 8.65
N LYS A 478 20.81 26.54 9.44
CA LYS A 478 20.90 26.08 10.84
C LYS A 478 19.66 25.27 11.28
N PRO A 479 19.77 23.94 11.40
CA PRO A 479 18.86 23.16 12.24
C PRO A 479 19.26 23.33 13.72
N PHE A 480 18.28 23.44 14.62
CA PHE A 480 18.52 23.46 16.07
C PHE A 480 18.12 22.13 16.73
N GLY A 481 19.04 21.58 17.52
CA GLY A 481 18.81 20.38 18.30
C GLY A 481 20.08 19.97 19.05
N LYS A 482 20.20 20.41 20.31
CA LYS A 482 21.23 19.93 21.26
C LYS A 482 20.69 19.88 22.68
N HIS A 483 20.87 18.74 23.32
CA HIS A 483 20.91 18.66 24.78
C HIS A 483 22.17 19.37 25.30
N PHE A 484 22.12 19.86 26.53
CA PHE A 484 23.29 20.23 27.32
C PHE A 484 23.23 19.53 28.68
N SER A 485 24.39 19.28 29.27
CA SER A 485 24.51 18.54 30.53
C SER A 485 25.69 19.03 31.36
N SER A 486 25.40 19.57 32.55
CA SER A 486 26.35 19.84 33.64
C SER A 486 27.34 21.02 33.37
N PRO A 487 27.84 21.76 34.38
CA PRO A 487 28.48 21.26 35.61
C PRO A 487 27.89 21.77 36.95
N ARG A 488 28.44 21.24 38.07
CA ARG A 488 28.15 21.62 39.46
C ARG A 488 28.97 22.84 39.92
N LYS A 489 28.39 23.62 40.84
CA LYS A 489 29.00 24.26 42.04
C LYS A 489 27.87 24.87 42.91
N GLU A 490 28.01 25.24 44.19
CA GLU A 490 28.79 24.73 45.35
C GLU A 490 28.37 25.60 46.57
N GLY A 491 28.09 24.99 47.73
CA GLY A 491 27.67 25.65 48.99
C GLY A 491 26.28 26.32 49.00
N ASP A 492 25.73 26.75 50.13
CA ASP A 492 25.87 26.27 51.53
C ASP A 492 24.85 27.03 52.41
N GLU A 493 24.00 26.34 53.16
CA GLU A 493 23.39 26.81 54.43
C GLU A 493 22.61 25.66 55.10
N ALA A 494 22.52 25.65 56.43
CA ALA A 494 22.13 24.46 57.20
C ALA A 494 21.25 24.77 58.43
N ARG A 495 20.36 23.84 58.81
CA ARG A 495 19.82 23.79 60.19
C ARG A 495 19.26 22.42 60.63
N GLU A 496 19.74 21.96 61.80
CA GLU A 496 19.12 21.15 62.88
C GLU A 496 18.03 20.12 62.49
N GLU A 497 18.30 18.82 62.51
CA GLU A 497 18.33 17.88 63.68
C GLU A 497 16.97 17.46 64.29
N ARG A 498 16.68 16.14 64.28
CA ARG A 498 16.52 15.29 65.50
C ARG A 498 16.20 13.82 65.19
N ASP A 499 16.84 12.90 65.93
CA ASP A 499 16.64 11.45 65.88
C ASP A 499 15.46 10.94 66.75
N ASN A 500 14.79 9.84 66.36
CA ASN A 500 15.06 8.49 66.94
C ASN A 500 14.11 7.32 66.55
N LYS A 501 14.69 6.11 66.57
CA LYS A 501 14.13 4.77 66.98
C LYS A 501 12.97 4.09 66.20
N ARG A 502 13.39 3.17 65.31
CA ARG A 502 13.32 1.68 65.44
C ARG A 502 11.99 0.92 65.73
N PHE A 503 11.77 -0.13 64.91
CA PHE A 503 10.99 -1.38 65.15
C PHE A 503 9.45 -1.26 65.29
N SER A 504 8.60 -2.26 64.95
CA SER A 504 8.76 -3.56 64.25
C SER A 504 7.41 -4.01 63.60
N ARG A 505 7.37 -5.20 62.96
CA ARG A 505 6.17 -5.80 62.33
C ARG A 505 5.29 -6.58 63.33
N SER A 506 3.96 -6.54 63.16
CA SER A 506 3.00 -7.58 63.63
C SER A 506 1.67 -7.50 62.83
N ALA A 507 0.65 -8.30 63.16
CA ALA A 507 -0.47 -8.66 62.26
C ALA A 507 -1.90 -8.57 62.88
N LYS A 508 -2.93 -8.82 62.03
CA LYS A 508 -4.36 -9.07 62.36
C LYS A 508 -4.56 -10.41 63.14
N PRO A 509 -5.77 -10.85 63.62
CA PRO A 509 -7.17 -10.38 63.39
C PRO A 509 -8.12 -10.38 64.64
N PHE A 510 -9.45 -10.13 64.48
CA PHE A 510 -10.62 -10.97 64.93
C PHE A 510 -12.05 -10.32 64.88
N ASP A 511 -13.02 -11.05 64.31
CA ASP A 511 -14.50 -11.30 64.52
C ASP A 511 -15.62 -10.31 65.02
N LYS A 512 -16.88 -10.83 64.97
CA LYS A 512 -18.23 -10.25 65.23
C LYS A 512 -18.87 -10.76 66.56
N PRO A 513 -20.05 -10.25 67.00
CA PRO A 513 -21.29 -11.10 67.04
C PRO A 513 -22.70 -10.42 66.84
N PHE A 514 -23.77 -11.25 66.91
CA PHE A 514 -25.28 -11.12 66.84
C PHE A 514 -26.02 -9.89 67.46
N GLY A 515 -27.35 -9.62 67.27
CA GLY A 515 -28.45 -10.14 66.39
C GLY A 515 -29.94 -10.03 66.94
N LYS A 516 -31.00 -10.08 66.07
CA LYS A 516 -32.49 -10.30 66.33
C LYS A 516 -33.37 -9.12 66.87
N HIS A 517 -34.73 -8.98 66.72
CA HIS A 517 -35.84 -9.64 65.93
C HIS A 517 -37.19 -8.83 65.89
N PHE A 518 -38.28 -9.42 65.31
CA PHE A 518 -39.74 -9.05 65.25
C PHE A 518 -40.20 -8.06 64.13
N SER A 519 -41.36 -8.21 63.45
CA SER A 519 -42.34 -9.33 63.29
C SER A 519 -43.31 -9.16 62.08
N SER A 520 -44.02 -10.22 61.67
CA SER A 520 -45.05 -10.27 60.58
C SER A 520 -46.43 -10.72 61.09
N PRO A 521 -47.52 -10.63 60.28
CA PRO A 521 -48.13 -11.85 59.70
C PRO A 521 -48.89 -11.63 58.35
N ARG A 522 -49.62 -12.58 57.71
CA ARG A 522 -49.37 -14.01 57.34
C ARG A 522 -50.63 -14.60 56.62
N LYS A 523 -50.44 -15.33 55.51
CA LYS A 523 -51.22 -16.49 54.94
C LYS A 523 -50.73 -16.70 53.48
N GLU A 524 -50.38 -17.87 52.92
CA GLU A 524 -50.90 -19.25 52.95
C GLU A 524 -52.17 -19.44 52.08
N GLY A 525 -52.18 -20.31 51.05
CA GLY A 525 -51.12 -21.24 50.59
C GLY A 525 -51.40 -21.95 49.24
N ASP A 526 -50.83 -23.16 49.12
CA ASP A 526 -51.18 -24.30 48.23
C ASP A 526 -50.72 -24.37 46.75
N GLU A 527 -49.61 -25.13 46.58
CA GLU A 527 -49.41 -26.34 45.74
C GLU A 527 -49.75 -26.47 44.22
N ALA A 528 -48.72 -26.94 43.50
CA ALA A 528 -48.70 -28.10 42.57
C ALA A 528 -49.44 -28.12 41.20
N ARG A 529 -48.63 -28.04 40.13
CA ARG A 529 -48.36 -29.10 39.11
C ARG A 529 -49.42 -29.44 38.02
N GLU A 530 -48.92 -29.98 36.91
CA GLU A 530 -49.63 -30.72 35.82
C GLU A 530 -50.43 -29.89 34.78
N GLU A 531 -50.56 -30.25 33.50
CA GLU A 531 -49.71 -31.14 32.66
C GLU A 531 -49.74 -30.79 31.14
N ARG A 532 -48.69 -31.26 30.44
CA ARG A 532 -48.55 -31.67 29.01
C ARG A 532 -49.46 -31.09 27.90
N ASP A 533 -48.82 -30.83 26.75
CA ASP A 533 -49.20 -31.55 25.51
C ASP A 533 -47.97 -32.12 24.76
N ASN A 534 -48.20 -32.93 23.74
CA ASN A 534 -47.39 -34.09 23.36
C ASN A 534 -46.41 -33.91 22.20
N LYS A 535 -45.13 -34.30 22.41
CA LYS A 535 -44.37 -35.37 21.68
C LYS A 535 -42.85 -35.20 21.94
N ARG A 536 -42.13 -36.12 22.60
CA ARG A 536 -41.81 -37.57 22.41
C ARG A 536 -40.54 -37.84 21.57
N PHE A 537 -39.55 -38.45 22.24
CA PHE A 537 -38.34 -39.15 21.76
C PHE A 537 -37.30 -38.31 20.97
N SER A 538 -36.07 -38.02 21.44
CA SER A 538 -34.93 -38.83 22.00
C SER A 538 -33.86 -39.16 20.93
N ARG A 539 -32.57 -39.40 21.22
CA ARG A 539 -31.99 -39.94 22.47
C ARG A 539 -30.49 -39.59 22.65
N SER A 540 -30.09 -39.42 23.91
CA SER A 540 -28.76 -39.70 24.50
C SER A 540 -27.45 -39.49 23.72
N ALA A 541 -26.58 -38.64 24.27
CA ALA A 541 -25.13 -38.79 24.21
C ALA A 541 -24.54 -38.84 25.64
N LYS A 542 -23.47 -39.62 25.87
CA LYS A 542 -22.46 -39.49 26.95
C LYS A 542 -21.25 -40.44 26.68
N PRO A 543 -20.08 -40.27 27.33
CA PRO A 543 -18.76 -40.56 26.73
C PRO A 543 -17.99 -41.73 27.38
N PHE A 544 -16.76 -42.01 26.91
CA PHE A 544 -15.58 -42.29 27.76
C PHE A 544 -14.23 -42.12 27.02
N ASP A 545 -13.11 -42.36 27.71
CA ASP A 545 -11.71 -42.01 27.37
C ASP A 545 -10.87 -43.16 26.72
N LYS A 546 -9.98 -42.80 25.77
CA LYS A 546 -8.61 -43.38 25.53
C LYS A 546 -8.46 -44.87 25.09
N PRO A 547 -7.25 -45.34 24.65
CA PRO A 547 -6.21 -44.72 23.79
C PRO A 547 -5.52 -45.68 22.76
N PHE A 548 -4.59 -45.14 21.94
CA PHE A 548 -3.45 -45.80 21.22
C PHE A 548 -3.68 -46.95 20.19
N GLY A 549 -2.88 -47.02 19.09
CA GLY A 549 -2.61 -48.34 18.46
C GLY A 549 -2.20 -48.56 16.97
N LYS A 550 -1.32 -47.77 16.31
CA LYS A 550 -0.39 -48.13 15.18
C LYS A 550 -0.71 -49.26 14.12
N ARG A 551 -0.36 -48.95 12.84
CA ARG A 551 0.09 -49.86 11.71
C ARG A 551 -0.99 -50.74 11.02
N SER A 552 -0.85 -51.22 9.76
CA SER A 552 -0.01 -50.85 8.58
C SER A 552 -0.42 -51.58 7.29
N SER A 553 -0.10 -51.01 6.11
CA SER A 553 0.19 -51.65 4.79
C SER A 553 -0.86 -52.50 4.01
N SER A 554 -0.83 -52.32 2.67
CA SER A 554 -1.55 -53.03 1.57
C SER A 554 -0.95 -54.44 1.27
N PRO A 555 -1.33 -55.23 0.19
CA PRO A 555 -2.21 -54.97 -0.98
C PRO A 555 -3.05 -56.18 -1.57
N ARG A 556 -3.71 -55.94 -2.73
CA ARG A 556 -4.10 -56.88 -3.84
C ARG A 556 -5.10 -58.06 -3.62
N LYS A 557 -6.21 -58.06 -4.40
CA LYS A 557 -6.58 -59.02 -5.49
C LYS A 557 -8.00 -58.68 -6.04
N GLU A 558 -8.18 -58.54 -7.36
CA GLU A 558 -8.79 -59.48 -8.34
C GLU A 558 -10.33 -59.61 -8.31
N GLY A 559 -10.94 -59.58 -9.50
CA GLY A 559 -12.38 -59.67 -9.77
C GLY A 559 -12.69 -59.04 -11.15
N ASN A 560 -13.46 -59.72 -12.01
CA ASN A 560 -13.64 -59.37 -13.43
C ASN A 560 -15.05 -59.77 -13.94
N GLU A 561 -15.38 -59.39 -15.19
CA GLU A 561 -16.67 -59.65 -15.90
C GLU A 561 -17.87 -58.83 -15.37
N ALA A 562 -18.87 -58.40 -16.15
CA ALA A 562 -19.26 -58.58 -17.57
C ALA A 562 -19.54 -57.18 -18.21
N ARG A 563 -19.45 -56.87 -19.52
CA ARG A 563 -19.79 -57.56 -20.80
C ARG A 563 -21.28 -57.39 -21.23
N GLU A 564 -21.66 -57.22 -22.49
CA GLU A 564 -20.92 -56.82 -23.74
C GLU A 564 -20.86 -55.26 -23.84
N GLU A 565 -21.11 -54.46 -24.90
CA GLU A 565 -21.37 -54.63 -26.36
C GLU A 565 -20.97 -53.35 -27.16
N ARG A 566 -21.55 -53.10 -28.35
CA ARG A 566 -21.02 -52.22 -29.44
C ARG A 566 -21.84 -50.92 -29.66
N ASP A 567 -21.29 -49.78 -30.10
CA ASP A 567 -20.26 -49.43 -31.12
C ASP A 567 -20.84 -49.22 -32.55
N ASN A 568 -20.21 -48.33 -33.33
CA ASN A 568 -20.64 -47.66 -34.59
C ASN A 568 -21.60 -46.47 -34.42
N LYS A 569 -21.51 -45.39 -35.22
CA LYS A 569 -20.99 -45.31 -36.62
C LYS A 569 -20.16 -44.04 -36.91
N ARG A 570 -19.32 -44.10 -37.94
CA ARG A 570 -18.26 -43.11 -38.26
C ARG A 570 -18.48 -42.35 -39.59
N THR A 571 -18.37 -41.00 -39.52
CA THR A 571 -17.66 -40.11 -40.47
C THR A 571 -18.12 -39.89 -41.93
N ARG A 572 -17.59 -38.78 -42.50
CA ARG A 572 -17.39 -38.44 -43.95
C ARG A 572 -18.60 -37.87 -44.72
N ARG A 573 -18.42 -36.92 -45.67
CA ARG A 573 -17.34 -35.91 -45.91
C ARG A 573 -17.80 -34.92 -47.01
N SER A 574 -17.32 -33.66 -46.92
CA SER A 574 -17.00 -32.73 -48.03
C SER A 574 -18.06 -32.25 -49.05
N ASP A 575 -17.84 -31.00 -49.49
CA ASP A 575 -18.23 -30.35 -50.76
C ASP A 575 -19.70 -29.96 -51.02
N LEU A 576 -19.95 -28.64 -51.09
CA LEU A 576 -20.31 -27.94 -52.34
C LEU A 576 -20.06 -26.41 -52.22
N ARG A 577 -20.10 -25.68 -53.36
CA ARG A 577 -19.73 -24.24 -53.49
C ARG A 577 -20.80 -23.45 -54.26
N LYS A 578 -20.83 -22.11 -54.06
CA LYS A 578 -21.70 -21.11 -54.76
C LYS A 578 -23.20 -21.27 -54.39
N ILE A 579 -24.15 -20.36 -54.58
CA ILE A 579 -24.35 -19.03 -55.23
C ILE A 579 -25.25 -18.21 -54.25
N GLN A 580 -25.37 -16.87 -54.13
CA GLN A 580 -24.89 -15.62 -54.78
C GLN A 580 -24.21 -14.74 -53.68
N VAL A 581 -23.95 -13.41 -53.65
CA VAL A 581 -24.08 -12.19 -54.48
C VAL A 581 -25.46 -11.48 -54.62
N PHE A 582 -25.66 -10.42 -53.83
CA PHE A 582 -26.45 -9.21 -54.17
C PHE A 582 -25.71 -7.98 -53.60
N GLY A 583 -25.93 -6.80 -54.19
CA GLY A 583 -25.30 -5.53 -53.81
C GLY A 583 -26.29 -4.37 -53.86
N GLU A 584 -25.80 -3.16 -54.19
CA GLU A 584 -26.49 -1.86 -54.14
C GLU A 584 -26.65 -1.38 -52.67
N ASP A 585 -25.95 -0.34 -52.20
CA ASP A 585 -25.79 1.05 -52.66
C ASP A 585 -27.09 1.85 -52.78
N HIS A 586 -27.30 2.78 -51.84
CA HIS A 586 -27.89 4.09 -52.16
C HIS A 586 -27.52 5.16 -51.13
N ASN A 587 -27.13 6.34 -51.63
CA ASN A 587 -26.87 7.54 -50.82
C ASN A 587 -28.12 8.05 -50.10
N LYS A 588 -27.96 8.48 -48.84
CA LYS A 588 -28.29 9.87 -48.44
C LYS A 588 -27.60 10.27 -47.13
#